data_AF-H2Y6G8-F1
#
_entry.id   AF-H2Y6G8-F1
#
_cell.length_a   1.000
_cell.length_b   1.000
_cell.length_c   1.000
_cell.angle_alpha   90.00
_cell.angle_beta   90.00
_cell.angle_gamma   90.00
#
_symmetry.space_group_name_H-M   'P 1'
#
loop_
_entity.id
_entity.type
_entity.pdbx_description
1 polymer ?
#
loop_
_entity_poly.entity_id
_entity_poly.type
_entity_poly.pdbx_seq_one_letter_code
_entity_poly.pdbx_strand_id
1 'polypeptide(L)'
;MSSRNDVAWQPLNYQILLKMRHKRAEVRLFALEALLVVTEKLGDDYMMLLPETIPFLAELMEDENDEVEKRCHSVIKKMEETLGEPLQKYF
;
A
#
# COMPACT_ATOMS: atom_id res chain seq x y z
N MET A 1 16.43 23.10 12.07
CA MET A 1 15.01 23.11 12.49
C MET A 1 14.17 22.97 11.23
N SER A 2 13.80 21.74 10.87
CA SER A 2 12.61 21.43 10.06
C SER A 2 11.85 20.43 10.92
N SER A 3 11.09 20.98 11.86
CA SER A 3 9.63 21.10 11.81
C SER A 3 8.97 19.73 11.92
N ARG A 4 8.19 19.61 12.97
CA ARG A 4 7.33 18.53 13.48
C ARG A 4 6.40 17.83 12.46
N ASN A 5 6.62 18.00 11.16
CA ASN A 5 5.82 17.49 10.04
C ASN A 5 6.38 16.19 9.41
N ASP A 6 7.59 15.75 9.77
CA ASP A 6 8.28 14.64 9.07
C ASP A 6 7.87 13.21 9.52
N VAL A 7 6.95 13.01 10.48
CA VAL A 7 6.84 11.69 11.17
C VAL A 7 5.40 11.18 11.41
N ALA A 8 4.40 11.62 10.62
CA ALA A 8 3.05 11.04 10.72
C ALA A 8 2.76 9.92 9.69
N TRP A 9 3.65 9.73 8.71
CA TRP A 9 3.41 8.80 7.60
C TRP A 9 3.48 7.34 8.02
N GLN A 10 4.43 6.95 8.88
CA GLN A 10 4.52 5.57 9.39
C GLN A 10 3.24 5.16 10.16
N PRO A 11 2.75 5.90 11.18
CA PRO A 11 1.51 5.54 11.85
C PRO A 11 0.29 5.54 10.93
N LEU A 12 0.20 6.52 10.02
CA LEU A 12 -0.91 6.58 9.06
C LEU A 12 -0.91 5.39 8.11
N ASN A 13 0.25 5.10 7.50
CA ASN A 13 0.43 3.97 6.60
C ASN A 13 0.04 2.67 7.29
N TYR A 14 0.58 2.44 8.49
CA TYR A 14 0.24 1.25 9.26
C TYR A 14 -1.28 1.12 9.55
N GLN A 15 -1.97 2.22 9.86
CA GLN A 15 -3.44 2.18 10.04
C GLN A 15 -4.19 1.82 8.75
N ILE A 16 -3.68 2.22 7.57
CA ILE A 16 -4.21 1.81 6.27
C ILE A 16 -3.96 0.31 6.05
N LEU A 17 -2.73 -0.16 6.27
CA LEU A 17 -2.36 -1.58 6.12
C LEU A 17 -3.24 -2.48 6.98
N LEU A 18 -3.54 -2.11 8.23
CA LEU A 18 -4.44 -2.88 9.08
C LEU A 18 -5.86 -3.05 8.50
N LYS A 19 -6.32 -2.15 7.61
CA LYS A 19 -7.62 -2.28 6.93
C LYS A 19 -7.61 -3.31 5.80
N MET A 20 -6.44 -3.71 5.31
CA MET A 20 -6.30 -4.76 4.31
C MET A 20 -6.73 -6.14 4.83
N ARG A 21 -6.73 -6.36 6.15
CA ARG A 21 -7.25 -7.61 6.74
C ARG A 21 -8.69 -7.52 7.25
N HIS A 22 -9.43 -6.50 6.83
CA HIS A 22 -10.79 -6.31 7.29
C HIS A 22 -11.74 -7.36 6.67
N LYS A 23 -12.70 -7.87 7.46
CA LYS A 23 -13.68 -8.89 7.05
C LYS A 23 -14.59 -8.50 5.87
N ARG A 24 -14.66 -7.21 5.54
CA ARG A 24 -15.48 -6.68 4.44
C ARG A 24 -14.58 -6.35 3.26
N ALA A 25 -14.84 -6.94 2.10
CA ALA A 25 -14.08 -6.70 0.88
C ALA A 25 -14.05 -5.21 0.50
N GLU A 26 -15.16 -4.48 0.67
CA GLU A 26 -15.18 -3.05 0.35
C GLU A 26 -14.15 -2.25 1.16
N VAL A 27 -13.94 -2.61 2.44
CA VAL A 27 -12.94 -1.93 3.29
C VAL A 27 -11.52 -2.22 2.81
N ARG A 28 -11.25 -3.45 2.34
CA ARG A 28 -9.95 -3.82 1.75
C ARG A 28 -9.70 -3.06 0.44
N LEU A 29 -10.72 -2.93 -0.41
CA LEU A 29 -10.66 -2.12 -1.63
C LEU A 29 -10.34 -0.64 -1.33
N PHE A 30 -11.02 -0.04 -0.35
CA PHE A 30 -10.71 1.33 0.07
C PHE A 30 -9.33 1.47 0.70
N ALA A 31 -8.83 0.44 1.39
CA ALA A 31 -7.48 0.43 1.93
C ALA A 31 -6.42 0.44 0.81
N LEU A 32 -6.62 -0.37 -0.23
CA LEU A 32 -5.77 -0.38 -1.43
C LEU A 32 -5.75 0.99 -2.13
N GLU A 33 -6.91 1.66 -2.23
CA GLU A 33 -6.98 3.00 -2.82
C GLU A 33 -6.27 4.05 -1.94
N ALA A 34 -6.48 4.00 -0.62
CA ALA A 34 -5.81 4.90 0.31
C ALA A 34 -4.29 4.71 0.28
N LEU A 35 -3.82 3.46 0.17
CA LEU A 35 -2.40 3.14 0.03
C LEU A 35 -1.83 3.82 -1.22
N LEU A 36 -2.48 3.64 -2.37
CA LEU A 36 -2.03 4.22 -3.63
C LEU A 36 -1.92 5.75 -3.55
N VAL A 37 -2.91 6.43 -2.99
CA VAL A 37 -2.87 7.89 -2.79
C VAL A 37 -1.69 8.31 -1.91
N VAL A 38 -1.38 7.54 -0.86
CA VAL A 38 -0.22 7.80 0.00
C VAL A 38 1.08 7.56 -0.74
N THR A 39 1.19 6.48 -1.52
CA THR A 39 2.36 6.20 -2.35
C THR A 39 2.58 7.30 -3.38
N GLU A 40 1.55 7.73 -4.12
CA GLU A 40 1.62 8.84 -5.08
C GLU A 40 2.02 10.16 -4.41
N LYS A 41 1.57 10.39 -3.17
CA LYS A 41 1.88 11.62 -2.44
C LYS A 41 3.33 11.68 -1.93
N LEU A 42 3.88 10.53 -1.54
CA LEU A 42 5.23 10.41 -1.00
C LEU A 42 6.29 10.17 -2.10
N GLY A 43 5.90 9.58 -3.23
CA GLY A 43 6.84 9.21 -4.29
C GLY A 43 7.95 8.30 -3.75
N ASP A 44 9.20 8.59 -4.11
CA ASP A 44 10.39 7.83 -3.71
C ASP A 44 10.52 7.69 -2.17
N ASP A 45 10.02 8.64 -1.39
CA ASP A 45 10.06 8.56 0.08
C ASP A 45 9.23 7.37 0.60
N TYR A 46 8.23 6.88 -0.15
CA TYR A 46 7.45 5.70 0.22
C TYR A 46 8.31 4.43 0.31
N MET A 47 9.48 4.38 -0.34
CA MET A 47 10.39 3.24 -0.29
C MET A 47 10.76 2.83 1.14
N MET A 48 10.79 3.78 2.09
CA MET A 48 11.05 3.48 3.51
C MET A 48 9.92 2.69 4.21
N LEU A 49 8.69 2.75 3.66
CA LEU A 49 7.49 2.09 4.17
C LEU A 49 7.18 0.78 3.43
N LEU A 50 7.89 0.51 2.34
CA LEU A 50 7.67 -0.67 1.52
C LEU A 50 7.87 -1.99 2.31
N PRO A 51 8.90 -2.16 3.16
CA PRO A 51 9.12 -3.42 3.88
C PRO A 51 7.95 -3.86 4.77
N GLU A 52 7.25 -2.91 5.41
CA GLU A 52 6.06 -3.22 6.21
C GLU A 52 4.79 -3.37 5.37
N THR A 53 4.76 -2.78 4.17
CA THR A 53 3.63 -2.82 3.24
C THR A 53 3.54 -4.16 2.49
N ILE A 54 4.69 -4.71 2.07
CA ILE A 54 4.77 -5.90 1.23
C ILE A 54 3.99 -7.11 1.80
N PRO A 55 4.10 -7.48 3.09
CA PRO A 55 3.36 -8.61 3.63
C PRO A 55 1.83 -8.47 3.48
N PHE A 56 1.29 -7.26 3.59
CA PHE A 56 -0.15 -7.02 3.43
C PHE A 56 -0.58 -7.09 1.97
N LEU A 57 0.23 -6.58 1.05
CA LEU A 57 -0.02 -6.71 -0.38
C LEU A 57 0.07 -8.17 -0.83
N ALA A 58 1.02 -8.94 -0.29
CA ALA A 58 1.20 -10.36 -0.61
C ALA A 58 -0.04 -11.18 -0.22
N GLU A 59 -0.62 -10.90 0.96
CA GLU A 59 -1.88 -11.51 1.36
C GLU A 59 -3.04 -11.13 0.44
N LEU A 60 -3.13 -9.86 0.02
CA LEU A 60 -4.20 -9.41 -0.88
C LEU A 60 -4.04 -9.86 -2.33
N MET A 61 -2.84 -10.26 -2.75
CA MET A 61 -2.62 -10.91 -4.05
C MET A 61 -3.22 -12.33 -4.09
N GLU A 62 -3.55 -12.91 -2.94
CA GLU A 62 -4.22 -14.21 -2.81
C GLU A 62 -5.58 -14.06 -2.08
N ASP A 63 -6.22 -12.89 -2.21
CA ASP A 63 -7.51 -12.61 -1.55
C ASP A 63 -8.64 -13.50 -2.11
N GLU A 64 -9.49 -14.03 -1.23
CA GLU A 64 -10.65 -14.86 -1.62
C GLU A 64 -11.70 -14.12 -2.47
N ASN A 65 -11.66 -12.78 -2.49
CA ASN A 65 -12.52 -11.95 -3.31
C ASN A 65 -11.76 -11.51 -4.58
N ASP A 66 -12.19 -12.04 -5.73
CA ASP A 66 -11.58 -11.75 -7.05
C ASP A 66 -11.38 -10.25 -7.35
N GLU A 67 -12.27 -9.37 -6.88
CA GLU A 67 -12.16 -7.94 -7.14
C GLU A 67 -11.05 -7.31 -6.29
N VAL A 68 -10.87 -7.76 -5.04
CA VAL A 68 -9.77 -7.33 -4.17
C VAL A 68 -8.44 -7.82 -4.75
N GLU A 69 -8.35 -9.08 -5.16
CA GLU A 69 -7.15 -9.66 -5.78
C GLU A 69 -6.72 -8.87 -7.03
N LYS A 70 -7.66 -8.68 -7.99
CA LYS A 70 -7.40 -7.91 -9.21
C LYS A 70 -7.01 -6.47 -8.90
N ARG A 71 -7.67 -5.84 -7.91
CA ARG A 71 -7.33 -4.48 -7.49
C ARG A 71 -5.95 -4.41 -6.85
N CYS A 72 -5.55 -5.39 -6.05
CA CYS A 72 -4.23 -5.48 -5.46
C CYS A 72 -3.14 -5.47 -6.54
N HIS A 73 -3.26 -6.35 -7.54
CA HIS A 73 -2.33 -6.39 -8.68
C HIS A 73 -2.30 -5.07 -9.45
N SER A 74 -3.45 -4.41 -9.64
CA SER A 74 -3.49 -3.09 -10.30
C SER A 74 -2.81 -2.01 -9.46
N VAL A 75 -2.95 -2.03 -8.14
CA VAL A 75 -2.31 -1.07 -7.24
C VAL A 75 -0.81 -1.27 -7.23
N ILE A 76 -0.32 -2.52 -7.14
CA ILE A 76 1.12 -2.83 -7.22
C ILE A 76 1.74 -2.24 -8.49
N LYS A 77 1.12 -2.44 -9.65
CA LYS A 77 1.60 -1.87 -10.93
C LYS A 77 1.68 -0.34 -10.91
N LYS A 78 0.68 0.33 -10.35
CA LYS A 78 0.70 1.79 -10.22
C LYS A 78 1.74 2.28 -9.22
N MET A 79 1.98 1.52 -8.16
CA MET A 79 3.06 1.79 -7.22
C MET A 79 4.43 1.64 -7.92
N GLU A 80 4.63 0.61 -8.75
CA GLU A 80 5.84 0.45 -9.58
C GLU A 80 6.08 1.67 -10.48
N GLU A 81 5.03 2.16 -11.14
CA GLU A 81 5.09 3.37 -11.97
C GLU A 81 5.47 4.61 -11.14
N THR A 82 4.94 4.72 -9.93
CA THR A 82 5.22 5.85 -9.01
C THR A 82 6.64 5.81 -8.46
N LEU A 83 7.15 4.62 -8.14
CA LEU A 83 8.44 4.41 -7.48
C LEU A 83 9.59 4.19 -8.48
N GLY A 84 9.27 4.04 -9.77
CA GLY A 84 10.24 3.89 -10.83
C GLY A 84 10.99 2.55 -10.83
N GLU A 85 10.53 1.55 -10.08
CA GLU A 85 11.13 0.21 -10.07
C GLU A 85 10.12 -0.93 -9.93
N PRO A 86 10.44 -2.13 -10.45
CA PRO A 86 9.59 -3.31 -10.26
C PRO A 86 9.54 -3.72 -8.79
N LEU A 87 8.33 -3.88 -8.28
CA LEU A 87 8.05 -4.31 -6.92
C LEU A 87 7.95 -5.83 -6.82
N GLN A 88 7.75 -6.52 -7.96
CA GLN A 88 7.66 -7.98 -8.01
C GLN A 88 8.84 -8.70 -7.34
N LYS A 89 10.03 -8.09 -7.27
CA LYS A 89 11.22 -8.65 -6.60
C LYS A 89 11.10 -8.80 -5.07
N TYR A 90 10.06 -8.20 -4.48
CA TYR A 90 9.80 -8.23 -3.03
C TYR A 90 8.75 -9.26 -2.61
N PHE A 91 8.07 -9.89 -3.57
CA PHE A 91 7.05 -10.94 -3.37
C PHE A 91 7.65 -12.31 -3.69
#